data_AF-A0AAE3QWS8-F1
#
_entry.id   AF-A0AAE3QWS8-F1
#
_cell.length_a   1.000
_cell.length_b   1.000
_cell.length_c   1.000
_cell.angle_alpha   90.00
_cell.angle_beta   90.00
_cell.angle_gamma   90.00
#
_symmetry.space_group_name_H-M   'P 1'
#
loop_
_entity.id
_entity.type
_entity.pdbx_description
1 polymer ?
#
loop_
_entity_poly.entity_id
_entity_poly.type
_entity_poly.pdbx_seq_one_letter_code
_entity_poly.pdbx_strand_id
1 'polypeptide(L)'
;MKLYLLYYPKVCFLIGCCMFLYACGLIGSKGAPNGLYLLYERSLTESEKAIIKEKGRLVKGITLYDRKGNEVENGKILVEKQGTMYNFVEVGEWYVTFPKKNSLDLKTGAYHIERKYDQKGNMIAQDAFLQGKTDSLIRVRKMTSTLDTLNQKVVLIENWRLYDKNEVLTDTYSLVSPEFEKTLSDRLKPKYQYGKHVRYNTDGTIKSSKLYDLPDKVKTK
;
A
#
# COMPACT_ATOMS: atom_id res chain seq x y z
N MET A 1 -11.66 -4.47 -21.67
CA MET A 1 -12.00 -5.54 -20.70
C MET A 1 -12.06 -4.93 -19.31
N LYS A 2 -13.14 -5.14 -18.55
CA LYS A 2 -13.25 -4.65 -17.16
C LYS A 2 -12.62 -5.68 -16.20
N LEU A 3 -11.81 -5.23 -15.26
CA LEU A 3 -11.18 -6.08 -14.24
C LEU A 3 -11.94 -5.92 -12.93
N TYR A 4 -12.46 -7.02 -12.40
CA TYR A 4 -13.26 -7.00 -11.19
C TYR A 4 -12.43 -7.38 -9.96
N LEU A 5 -12.40 -6.52 -8.96
CA LEU A 5 -11.77 -6.77 -7.67
C LEU A 5 -12.60 -7.79 -6.90
N LEU A 6 -12.14 -9.04 -6.86
CA LEU A 6 -12.73 -10.09 -6.05
C LEU A 6 -12.31 -9.89 -4.59
N TYR A 7 -13.05 -9.07 -3.84
CA TYR A 7 -13.05 -9.20 -2.38
C TYR A 7 -13.58 -10.60 -2.06
N TYR A 8 -12.75 -11.48 -1.51
CA TYR A 8 -13.18 -12.77 -0.98
C TYR A 8 -14.06 -12.52 0.26
N PRO A 9 -15.36 -12.88 0.24
CA PRO A 9 -16.14 -12.89 1.47
C PRO A 9 -15.76 -14.13 2.28
N LYS A 10 -15.41 -13.93 3.56
CA LYS A 10 -15.48 -14.87 4.68
C LYS A 10 -15.66 -16.36 4.30
N VAL A 11 -14.58 -17.14 4.42
CA VAL A 11 -14.70 -18.49 4.97
C VAL A 11 -14.67 -18.32 6.49
N CYS A 12 -15.82 -18.47 7.12
CA CYS A 12 -15.94 -18.59 8.56
C CYS A 12 -15.17 -19.84 9.02
N PHE A 13 -14.15 -19.67 9.85
CA PHE A 13 -13.85 -20.64 10.90
C PHE A 13 -13.79 -19.89 12.23
N LEU A 14 -14.77 -20.19 13.06
CA LEU A 14 -15.01 -19.63 14.37
C LEU A 14 -14.36 -20.58 15.39
N ILE A 15 -13.13 -20.28 15.83
CA ILE A 15 -12.52 -20.70 17.10
C ILE A 15 -11.56 -19.55 17.43
N GLY A 16 -11.82 -18.67 18.40
CA GLY A 16 -11.84 -18.97 19.82
C GLY A 16 -10.42 -18.80 20.38
N CYS A 17 -10.15 -17.68 21.07
CA CYS A 17 -8.99 -17.40 21.93
C CYS A 17 -7.58 -17.84 21.46
N CYS A 18 -6.69 -16.87 21.26
CA CYS A 18 -5.31 -16.82 21.76
C CYS A 18 -4.43 -15.93 20.87
N MET A 19 -3.53 -15.21 21.56
CA MET A 19 -2.24 -14.71 21.09
C MET A 19 -1.80 -15.20 19.69
N PHE A 20 -1.60 -14.27 18.75
CA PHE A 20 -0.60 -14.44 17.69
C PHE A 20 0.20 -13.14 17.54
N LEU A 21 1.11 -12.97 18.50
CA LEU A 21 2.46 -12.52 18.21
C LEU A 21 3.06 -13.43 17.11
N TYR A 22 3.86 -12.86 16.22
CA TYR A 22 4.91 -13.57 15.47
C TYR A 22 4.49 -14.80 14.64
N ALA A 23 4.01 -14.59 13.41
CA ALA A 23 4.21 -15.53 12.29
C ALA A 23 3.86 -14.93 10.91
N CYS A 24 4.40 -13.77 10.55
CA CYS A 24 4.56 -13.37 9.14
C CYS A 24 6.02 -13.02 8.85
N GLY A 25 6.91 -13.86 9.36
CA GLY A 25 8.26 -13.99 8.88
C GLY A 25 8.45 -15.43 8.49
N LEU A 26 7.92 -15.84 7.32
CA LEU A 26 8.28 -17.05 6.55
C LEU A 26 7.41 -17.16 5.28
N ILE A 27 7.34 -16.10 4.47
CA ILE A 27 7.24 -16.25 2.99
C ILE A 27 8.13 -15.16 2.37
N GLY A 28 9.42 -15.30 2.61
CA GLY A 28 10.43 -14.79 1.69
C GLY A 28 10.70 -15.89 0.67
N SER A 29 9.80 -16.11 -0.29
CA SER A 29 10.07 -16.89 -1.50
C SER A 29 8.85 -16.95 -2.43
N LYS A 30 9.03 -16.39 -3.63
CA LYS A 30 8.52 -16.90 -4.91
C LYS A 30 7.05 -17.38 -4.95
N GLY A 31 6.17 -16.51 -5.51
CA GLY A 31 5.19 -17.01 -6.49
C GLY A 31 3.75 -17.28 -6.04
N ALA A 32 3.28 -16.79 -4.89
CA ALA A 32 1.84 -16.69 -4.66
C ALA A 32 1.34 -15.36 -5.27
N PRO A 33 0.54 -15.36 -6.34
CA PRO A 33 0.08 -14.11 -6.90
C PRO A 33 -0.93 -13.51 -5.94
N ASN A 34 -0.55 -12.36 -5.37
CA ASN A 34 -1.49 -11.43 -4.77
C ASN A 34 -2.69 -11.31 -5.73
N GLY A 35 -3.93 -11.45 -5.27
CA GLY A 35 -5.10 -11.54 -6.18
C GLY A 35 -5.19 -10.37 -7.17
N LEU A 36 -4.59 -9.24 -6.81
CA LEU A 36 -4.38 -8.07 -7.66
C LEU A 36 -3.47 -8.32 -8.88
N TYR A 37 -2.40 -9.10 -8.73
CA TYR A 37 -1.45 -9.43 -9.80
C TYR A 37 -2.10 -10.35 -10.84
N LEU A 38 -2.96 -11.28 -10.41
CA LEU A 38 -3.77 -12.07 -11.35
C LEU A 38 -4.68 -11.17 -12.20
N LEU A 39 -5.25 -10.12 -11.61
CA LEU A 39 -6.06 -9.15 -12.37
C LEU A 39 -5.20 -8.37 -13.36
N TYR A 40 -4.00 -7.94 -12.95
CA TYR A 40 -3.06 -7.26 -13.83
C TYR A 40 -2.61 -8.14 -15.00
N GLU A 41 -2.27 -9.40 -14.73
CA GLU A 41 -1.88 -10.35 -15.76
C GLU A 41 -3.00 -10.61 -16.76
N ARG A 42 -4.23 -10.82 -16.27
CA ARG A 42 -5.41 -10.97 -17.13
C ARG A 42 -5.67 -9.73 -17.98
N SER A 43 -5.25 -8.55 -17.53
CA SER A 43 -5.40 -7.29 -18.26
C SER A 43 -4.53 -7.15 -19.51
N LEU A 44 -3.50 -7.99 -19.65
CA LEU A 44 -2.54 -7.91 -20.75
C LEU A 44 -3.11 -8.50 -22.03
N THR A 45 -3.13 -7.71 -23.11
CA THR A 45 -3.46 -8.20 -24.45
C THR A 45 -2.29 -8.95 -25.07
N GLU A 46 -2.54 -9.75 -26.12
CA GLU A 46 -1.46 -10.42 -26.85
C GLU A 46 -0.47 -9.43 -27.49
N SER A 47 -0.96 -8.27 -27.96
CA SER A 47 -0.09 -7.21 -28.48
C SER A 47 0.82 -6.62 -27.40
N GLU A 48 0.31 -6.44 -26.17
CA GLU A 48 1.10 -5.95 -25.04
C GLU A 48 2.12 -6.98 -24.57
N LYS A 49 1.74 -8.26 -24.54
CA LYS A 49 2.68 -9.36 -24.26
C LYS A 49 3.80 -9.42 -25.32
N ALA A 50 3.49 -9.17 -26.59
CA ALA A 50 4.48 -9.09 -27.66
C ALA A 50 5.45 -7.91 -27.41
N ILE A 51 4.93 -6.73 -27.04
CA ILE A 51 5.76 -5.56 -26.68
C ILE A 51 6.67 -5.88 -25.49
N ILE A 52 6.16 -6.52 -24.44
CA ILE A 52 6.96 -6.90 -23.27
C ILE A 52 8.01 -7.94 -23.66
N LYS A 53 7.69 -8.89 -24.54
CA LYS A 53 8.63 -9.89 -25.04
C LYS A 53 9.79 -9.26 -25.83
N GLU A 54 9.50 -8.23 -26.62
CA GLU A 54 10.49 -7.52 -27.44
C GLU A 54 11.32 -6.51 -26.63
N LYS A 55 10.66 -5.65 -25.84
CA LYS A 55 11.28 -4.50 -25.16
C LYS A 55 11.62 -4.77 -23.69
N GLY A 56 11.22 -5.92 -23.16
CA GLY A 56 11.39 -6.31 -21.75
C GLY A 56 10.44 -5.64 -20.76
N ARG A 57 9.81 -4.52 -21.15
CA ARG A 57 8.93 -3.73 -20.27
C ARG A 57 7.81 -2.98 -21.00
N LEU A 58 6.74 -2.67 -20.28
CA LEU A 58 5.60 -1.86 -20.73
C LEU A 58 5.05 -1.04 -19.56
N VAL A 59 4.67 0.22 -19.80
CA VAL A 59 3.85 0.98 -18.84
C VAL A 59 2.42 1.06 -19.40
N LYS A 60 1.45 0.67 -18.58
CA LYS A 60 0.04 0.59 -18.97
C LYS A 60 -0.87 1.20 -17.89
N GLY A 61 -1.91 1.92 -18.33
CA GLY A 61 -3.00 2.35 -17.46
C GLY A 61 -3.94 1.21 -17.10
N ILE A 62 -4.34 1.12 -15.83
CA ILE A 62 -5.25 0.10 -15.34
C ILE A 62 -6.39 0.74 -14.54
N THR A 63 -7.59 0.19 -14.73
CA THR A 63 -8.78 0.53 -13.95
C THR A 63 -9.41 -0.75 -13.45
N LEU A 64 -9.66 -0.80 -12.15
CA LEU A 64 -10.31 -1.90 -11.45
C LEU A 64 -11.70 -1.47 -11.01
N TYR A 65 -12.62 -2.43 -11.06
CA TYR A 65 -14.03 -2.23 -10.80
C TYR A 65 -14.49 -3.13 -9.63
N ASP A 66 -15.43 -2.67 -8.82
CA ASP A 66 -16.14 -3.53 -7.87
C ASP A 66 -17.11 -4.48 -8.61
N ARG A 67 -17.72 -5.41 -7.87
CA ARG A 67 -18.72 -6.36 -8.41
C ARG A 67 -19.96 -5.69 -9.01
N LYS A 68 -20.24 -4.44 -8.65
CA LYS A 68 -21.37 -3.66 -9.19
C LYS A 68 -20.97 -2.87 -10.44
N GLY A 69 -19.70 -2.93 -10.84
CA GLY A 69 -19.18 -2.24 -12.01
C GLY A 69 -18.77 -0.79 -11.73
N ASN A 70 -18.65 -0.37 -10.48
CA ASN A 70 -18.12 0.94 -10.11
C ASN A 70 -16.59 0.92 -10.12
N GLU A 71 -15.96 1.98 -10.60
CA GLU A 71 -14.50 2.13 -10.52
C GLU A 71 -14.07 2.26 -9.05
N VAL A 72 -13.07 1.48 -8.66
CA VAL A 72 -12.55 1.46 -7.28
C VAL A 72 -11.07 1.77 -7.21
N GLU A 73 -10.31 1.53 -8.27
CA GLU A 73 -8.88 1.83 -8.29
C GLU A 73 -8.41 2.07 -9.72
N ASN A 74 -7.71 3.17 -9.96
CA ASN A 74 -7.14 3.48 -11.27
C ASN A 74 -5.74 4.06 -11.12
N GLY A 75 -4.85 3.72 -12.06
CA GLY A 75 -3.48 4.19 -12.05
C GLY A 75 -2.66 3.57 -13.19
N LYS A 76 -1.34 3.55 -13.03
CA LYS A 76 -0.40 2.99 -14.02
C LYS A 76 0.43 1.87 -13.40
N ILE A 77 0.59 0.79 -14.16
CA ILE A 77 1.50 -0.30 -13.84
C ILE A 77 2.68 -0.30 -14.82
N LEU A 78 3.89 -0.43 -14.29
CA LEU A 78 5.06 -0.90 -15.02
C LEU A 78 5.04 -2.43 -14.98
N VAL A 79 5.10 -3.05 -16.16
CA VAL A 79 5.15 -4.49 -16.35
C VAL A 79 6.52 -4.83 -16.88
N GLU A 80 7.25 -5.70 -16.19
CA GLU A 80 8.58 -6.17 -16.58
C GLU A 80 8.59 -7.69 -16.67
N LYS A 81 9.26 -8.24 -17.68
CA LYS A 81 9.42 -9.70 -17.78
C LYS A 81 10.42 -10.20 -16.73
N GLN A 82 10.03 -11.20 -15.94
CA GLN A 82 10.89 -11.91 -15.01
C GLN A 82 10.83 -13.42 -15.28
N GLY A 83 11.73 -13.90 -16.14
CA GLY A 83 11.74 -15.30 -16.58
C GLY A 83 10.47 -15.63 -17.37
N THR A 84 9.67 -16.58 -16.85
CA THR A 84 8.37 -16.98 -17.40
C THR A 84 7.20 -16.18 -16.83
N MET A 85 7.43 -15.31 -15.86
CA MET A 85 6.40 -14.52 -15.18
C MET A 85 6.56 -13.03 -15.49
N TYR A 86 5.57 -12.24 -15.08
CA TYR A 86 5.62 -10.78 -15.11
C TYR A 86 5.76 -10.22 -13.70
N ASN A 87 6.60 -9.20 -13.56
CA ASN A 87 6.62 -8.30 -12.42
C ASN A 87 5.70 -7.13 -12.73
N PHE A 88 4.78 -6.84 -11.82
CA PHE A 88 3.89 -5.70 -11.91
C PHE A 88 4.28 -4.70 -10.83
N VAL A 89 4.40 -3.43 -11.19
CA VAL A 89 4.88 -2.37 -10.30
C VAL A 89 3.95 -1.18 -10.42
N GLU A 90 3.31 -0.79 -9.31
CA GLU A 90 2.47 0.42 -9.26
C GLU A 90 3.37 1.64 -9.41
N VAL A 91 3.13 2.47 -10.44
CA VAL A 91 3.94 3.66 -10.74
C VAL A 91 3.05 4.88 -10.97
N GLY A 92 3.59 6.08 -10.74
CA GLY A 92 2.87 7.33 -10.99
C GLY A 92 1.71 7.53 -10.01
N GLU A 93 0.66 8.18 -10.49
CA GLU A 93 -0.50 8.55 -9.67
C GLU A 93 -1.56 7.45 -9.70
N TRP A 94 -2.12 7.17 -8.52
CA TRP A 94 -3.17 6.20 -8.30
C TRP A 94 -4.27 6.82 -7.46
N TYR A 95 -5.51 6.51 -7.84
CA TYR A 95 -6.70 6.92 -7.12
C TYR A 95 -7.48 5.69 -6.72
N VAL A 96 -7.96 5.65 -5.48
CA VAL A 96 -8.73 4.53 -4.94
C VAL A 96 -9.97 5.05 -4.24
N THR A 97 -11.11 4.51 -4.64
CA THR A 97 -12.41 4.85 -4.08
C THR A 97 -13.05 3.60 -3.49
N PHE A 98 -13.35 3.64 -2.19
CA PHE A 98 -14.12 2.58 -1.54
C PHE A 98 -15.55 3.05 -1.32
N PRO A 99 -16.57 2.34 -1.83
CA PRO A 99 -17.95 2.71 -1.60
C PRO A 99 -18.36 2.50 -0.13
N LYS A 100 -19.36 3.28 0.32
CA LYS A 100 -19.86 3.39 1.70
C LYS A 100 -20.40 2.08 2.33
N LYS A 101 -20.38 0.94 1.64
CA LYS A 101 -20.87 -0.36 2.17
C LYS A 101 -19.98 -1.54 1.78
N ASN A 102 -19.64 -2.34 2.81
CA ASN A 102 -19.05 -3.69 2.79
C ASN A 102 -17.51 -3.81 2.76
N SER A 103 -16.79 -3.19 3.70
CA SER A 103 -15.50 -3.76 4.14
C SER A 103 -15.45 -3.83 5.67
N LEU A 104 -15.02 -4.98 6.17
CA LEU A 104 -15.22 -5.46 7.54
C LEU A 104 -14.24 -4.90 8.58
N ASP A 105 -13.40 -3.92 8.23
CA ASP A 105 -12.33 -3.46 9.12
C ASP A 105 -12.04 -1.95 9.09
N LEU A 106 -12.82 -1.16 8.34
CA LEU A 106 -12.76 0.29 8.38
C LEU A 106 -14.16 0.82 8.68
N LYS A 107 -14.29 1.58 9.77
CA LYS A 107 -15.55 2.21 10.21
C LYS A 107 -16.31 2.76 9.00
N THR A 108 -17.59 2.39 8.89
CA THR A 108 -18.54 2.75 7.83
C THR A 108 -18.28 4.13 7.21
N GLY A 109 -17.78 4.17 5.97
CA GLY A 109 -17.46 5.42 5.27
C GLY A 109 -16.96 5.15 3.85
N ALA A 110 -17.21 6.09 2.93
CA ALA A 110 -16.57 6.07 1.63
C ALA A 110 -15.19 6.73 1.77
N TYR A 111 -14.16 6.12 1.18
CA TYR A 111 -12.79 6.65 1.22
C TYR A 111 -12.34 7.02 -0.17
N HIS A 112 -11.64 8.14 -0.27
CA HIS A 112 -10.89 8.57 -1.44
C HIS A 112 -9.41 8.57 -1.07
N ILE A 113 -8.59 7.82 -1.79
CA ILE A 113 -7.15 7.72 -1.52
C ILE A 113 -6.40 8.09 -2.78
N GLU A 114 -5.47 9.02 -2.63
CA GLU A 114 -4.54 9.44 -3.66
C GLU A 114 -3.16 8.94 -3.27
N ARG A 115 -2.51 8.19 -4.16
CA ARG A 115 -1.15 7.69 -3.96
C ARG A 115 -0.27 8.14 -5.10
N LYS A 116 0.98 8.41 -4.78
CA LYS A 116 2.02 8.69 -5.76
C LYS A 116 3.17 7.72 -5.57
N TYR A 117 3.56 7.09 -6.67
CA TYR A 117 4.66 6.14 -6.72
C TYR A 117 5.77 6.65 -7.66
N ASP A 118 7.02 6.37 -7.29
CA ASP A 118 8.16 6.57 -8.19
C ASP A 118 8.26 5.45 -9.26
N GLN A 119 9.29 5.50 -10.10
CA GLN A 119 9.52 4.50 -11.16
C GLN A 119 10.00 3.14 -10.63
N LYS A 120 10.41 3.06 -9.37
CA LYS A 120 10.78 1.81 -8.69
C LYS A 120 9.60 1.19 -7.94
N GLY A 121 8.45 1.86 -7.96
CA GLY A 121 7.24 1.47 -7.26
C GLY A 121 7.27 1.76 -5.77
N ASN A 122 8.11 2.68 -5.30
CA ASN A 122 8.03 3.17 -3.93
C ASN A 122 6.89 4.17 -3.80
N MET A 123 6.08 4.05 -2.75
CA MET A 123 5.10 5.07 -2.44
C MET A 123 5.83 6.30 -1.87
N ILE A 124 5.75 7.43 -2.57
CA ILE A 124 6.42 8.69 -2.18
C ILE A 124 5.49 9.68 -1.51
N ALA A 125 4.18 9.56 -1.77
CA ALA A 125 3.15 10.30 -1.08
C ALA A 125 1.84 9.52 -1.04
N GLN A 126 1.05 9.73 0.01
CA GLN A 126 -0.35 9.33 0.06
C GLN A 126 -1.16 10.35 0.85
N ASP A 127 -2.33 10.71 0.33
CA ASP A 127 -3.39 11.37 1.08
C ASP A 127 -4.63 10.45 1.08
N ALA A 128 -5.25 10.25 2.24
CA ALA A 128 -6.50 9.51 2.35
C ALA A 128 -7.56 10.37 3.04
N PHE A 129 -8.74 10.37 2.44
CA PHE A 129 -9.87 11.17 2.85
C PHE A 129 -11.07 10.28 3.15
N LEU A 130 -11.77 10.60 4.22
CA LEU A 130 -13.09 10.08 4.52
C LEU A 130 -14.14 11.01 3.91
N GLN A 131 -15.00 10.48 3.06
CA GLN A 131 -16.14 11.23 2.52
C GLN A 131 -17.25 11.28 3.58
N GLY A 132 -17.56 12.50 4.00
CA GLY A 132 -18.63 12.83 4.95
C GLY A 132 -20.04 12.61 4.36
N LYS A 133 -21.07 13.02 5.12
CA LYS A 133 -22.47 12.94 4.65
C LYS A 133 -22.82 13.99 3.60
N THR A 134 -22.09 15.10 3.55
CA THR A 134 -22.33 16.28 2.70
C THR A 134 -21.26 16.43 1.62
N ASP A 135 -20.69 15.31 1.14
CA ASP A 135 -19.57 15.27 0.19
C ASP A 135 -18.28 16.01 0.61
N SER A 136 -18.19 16.47 1.85
CA SER A 136 -16.96 16.98 2.43
C SER A 136 -15.92 15.87 2.54
N LEU A 137 -14.70 16.14 2.05
CA LEU A 137 -13.55 15.26 2.22
C LEU A 137 -12.78 15.64 3.48
N ILE A 138 -12.74 14.73 4.45
CA ILE A 138 -12.02 14.91 5.71
C ILE A 138 -10.71 14.13 5.61
N ARG A 139 -9.55 14.79 5.71
CA ARG A 139 -8.28 14.07 5.68
C ARG A 139 -8.16 13.21 6.93
N VAL A 140 -7.91 11.93 6.74
CA VAL A 140 -7.71 10.95 7.83
C VAL A 140 -6.31 10.36 7.84
N ARG A 141 -5.57 10.49 6.74
CA ARG A 141 -4.19 10.02 6.65
C ARG A 141 -3.38 10.84 5.67
N LYS A 142 -2.12 11.09 6.02
CA LYS A 142 -1.10 11.63 5.11
C LYS A 142 0.20 10.86 5.28
N MET A 143 0.89 10.61 4.17
CA MET A 143 2.21 9.99 4.13
C MET A 143 3.10 10.74 3.16
N THR A 144 4.37 10.95 3.55
CA THR A 144 5.43 11.41 2.66
C THR A 144 6.70 10.60 2.88
N SER A 145 7.43 10.32 1.81
CA SER A 145 8.68 9.57 1.90
C SER A 145 9.91 10.45 1.72
N THR A 146 10.97 10.13 2.45
CA THR A 146 12.27 10.81 2.38
C THR A 146 13.39 9.78 2.37
N LEU A 147 14.45 10.04 1.60
CA LEU A 147 15.68 9.24 1.70
C LEU A 147 16.48 9.69 2.91
N ASP A 148 17.06 8.72 3.61
CA ASP A 148 17.95 8.97 4.74
C ASP A 148 19.05 7.91 4.78
N THR A 149 20.12 8.17 5.53
CA THR A 149 21.21 7.22 5.76
C THR A 149 21.17 6.71 7.20
N LEU A 150 20.86 5.43 7.36
CA LEU A 150 20.78 4.77 8.65
C LEU A 150 21.80 3.64 8.71
N ASN A 151 22.69 3.66 9.70
CA ASN A 151 23.78 2.67 9.85
C ASN A 151 24.56 2.46 8.54
N GLN A 152 25.03 3.56 7.93
CA GLN A 152 25.78 3.57 6.66
C GLN A 152 25.01 3.03 5.44
N LYS A 153 23.71 2.78 5.57
CA LYS A 153 22.86 2.31 4.48
C LYS A 153 21.81 3.37 4.13
N VAL A 154 21.71 3.71 2.85
CA VAL A 154 20.61 4.55 2.37
C VAL A 154 19.32 3.74 2.48
N VAL A 155 18.27 4.38 3.01
CA VAL A 155 16.93 3.80 3.14
C VAL A 155 15.88 4.82 2.73
N LEU A 156 14.69 4.34 2.41
CA LEU A 156 13.51 5.18 2.27
C LEU A 156 12.71 5.16 3.58
N ILE A 157 12.44 6.33 4.14
CA ILE A 157 11.62 6.52 5.33
C ILE A 157 10.27 7.09 4.91
N GLU A 158 9.18 6.38 5.21
CA GLU A 158 7.81 6.86 5.08
C GLU A 158 7.37 7.47 6.40
N ASN A 159 6.96 8.74 6.37
CA ASN A 159 6.47 9.45 7.54
C ASN A 159 4.95 9.55 7.46
N TRP A 160 4.27 8.90 8.40
CA TRP A 160 2.82 8.79 8.45
C TRP A 160 2.23 9.73 9.51
N ARG A 161 1.13 10.39 9.14
CA ARG A 161 0.27 11.19 10.01
C ARG A 161 -1.16 10.68 9.90
N LEU A 162 -1.78 10.37 11.03
CA LEU A 162 -3.18 9.95 11.12
C LEU A 162 -3.99 11.05 11.79
N TYR A 163 -5.19 11.27 11.29
CA TYR A 163 -6.11 12.28 11.80
C TYR A 163 -7.46 11.65 12.13
N ASP A 164 -8.14 12.20 13.11
CA ASP A 164 -9.52 11.84 13.40
C ASP A 164 -10.51 12.50 12.42
N LYS A 165 -11.81 12.29 12.66
CA LYS A 165 -12.88 12.86 11.83
C LYS A 165 -13.01 14.39 11.90
N ASN A 166 -12.31 15.04 12.83
CA ASN A 166 -12.27 16.48 12.99
C ASN A 166 -10.92 17.06 12.51
N GLU A 167 -10.14 16.26 11.76
CA GLU A 167 -8.80 16.59 11.27
C GLU A 167 -7.78 16.87 12.37
N VAL A 168 -8.04 16.40 13.60
CA VAL A 168 -7.08 16.48 14.70
C VAL A 168 -6.07 15.35 14.55
N LEU A 169 -4.77 15.67 14.63
CA LEU A 169 -3.68 14.70 14.56
C LEU A 169 -3.77 13.72 15.74
N THR A 170 -3.89 12.41 15.46
CA THR A 170 -3.97 11.37 16.50
C THR A 170 -2.69 10.57 16.63
N ASP A 171 -1.96 10.37 15.54
CA ASP A 171 -0.73 9.58 15.54
C ASP A 171 0.26 10.11 14.51
N THR A 172 1.54 9.99 14.86
CA THR A 172 2.67 10.11 13.93
C THR A 172 3.59 8.91 14.10
N TYR A 173 3.97 8.27 13.01
CA TYR A 173 4.93 7.17 13.03
C TYR A 173 5.70 7.11 11.71
N SER A 174 6.83 6.42 11.71
CA SER A 174 7.64 6.24 10.51
C SER A 174 7.89 4.76 10.21
N LEU A 175 7.96 4.44 8.92
CA LEU A 175 8.33 3.12 8.42
C LEU A 175 9.58 3.22 7.56
N VAL A 176 10.51 2.30 7.73
CA VAL A 176 11.71 2.15 6.88
C VAL A 176 11.45 1.08 5.84
N SER A 177 11.77 1.39 4.59
CA SER A 177 11.81 0.47 3.46
C SER A 177 13.25 0.30 2.97
N PRO A 178 13.93 -0.79 3.38
CA PRO A 178 15.35 -1.00 3.06
C PRO A 178 15.58 -1.55 1.64
N GLU A 179 14.52 -1.93 0.94
CA GLU A 179 14.58 -2.48 -0.43
C GLU A 179 14.00 -1.52 -1.47
N PHE A 180 14.04 -0.21 -1.18
CA PHE A 180 13.45 0.82 -2.04
C PHE A 180 14.05 0.87 -3.45
N GLU A 181 15.30 0.43 -3.62
CA GLU A 181 15.97 0.39 -4.93
C GLU A 181 15.45 -0.74 -5.84
N LYS A 182 14.83 -1.78 -5.27
CA LYS A 182 14.26 -2.89 -6.04
C LYS A 182 13.02 -2.39 -6.79
N THR A 183 12.97 -2.65 -8.10
CA THR A 183 11.77 -2.39 -8.90
C THR A 183 10.68 -3.40 -8.54
N LEU A 184 9.85 -3.04 -7.57
CA LEU A 184 8.82 -3.89 -6.99
C LEU A 184 7.71 -2.99 -6.45
N SER A 185 6.45 -3.43 -6.57
CA SER A 185 5.33 -2.69 -5.97
C SER A 185 5.58 -2.47 -4.47
N ASP A 186 5.27 -1.27 -3.98
CA ASP A 186 5.50 -0.86 -2.59
C ASP A 186 4.91 -1.86 -1.58
N ARG A 187 3.73 -2.40 -1.92
CA ARG A 187 2.97 -3.37 -1.11
C ARG A 187 3.72 -4.69 -0.89
N LEU A 188 4.71 -5.00 -1.73
CA LEU A 188 5.53 -6.20 -1.63
C LEU A 188 6.90 -5.93 -0.99
N LYS A 189 7.27 -4.66 -0.78
CA LYS A 189 8.52 -4.30 -0.12
C LYS A 189 8.36 -4.46 1.39
N PRO A 190 9.37 -5.01 2.09
CA PRO A 190 9.32 -5.06 3.55
C PRO A 190 9.33 -3.63 4.11
N LYS A 191 8.52 -3.40 5.15
CA LYS A 191 8.41 -2.14 5.88
C LYS A 191 8.58 -2.42 7.37
N TYR A 192 9.33 -1.57 8.06
CA TYR A 192 9.62 -1.75 9.48
C TYR A 192 9.39 -0.45 10.25
N GLN A 193 8.77 -0.53 11.43
CA GLN A 193 8.64 0.64 12.30
C GLN A 193 10.03 1.15 12.71
N TYR A 194 10.21 2.47 12.67
CA TYR A 194 11.45 3.14 12.99
C TYR A 194 11.18 4.51 13.60
N GLY A 195 12.09 4.96 14.47
CA GLY A 195 12.01 6.27 15.11
C GLY A 195 10.90 6.31 16.15
N LYS A 196 10.26 7.46 16.32
CA LYS A 196 9.29 7.70 17.38
C LYS A 196 7.86 7.56 16.85
N HIS A 197 7.09 6.61 17.40
CA HIS A 197 5.63 6.62 17.29
C HIS A 197 5.08 7.48 18.42
N VAL A 198 4.35 8.53 18.09
CA VAL A 198 3.65 9.39 19.06
C VAL A 198 2.16 9.27 18.83
N ARG A 199 1.40 9.10 19.92
CA ARG A 199 -0.06 9.21 19.94
C ARG A 199 -0.44 10.47 20.69
N TYR A 200 -1.46 11.15 20.20
CA TYR A 200 -1.94 12.42 20.75
C TYR A 200 -3.36 12.26 21.30
N ASN A 201 -3.68 13.08 22.30
CA ASN A 201 -5.05 13.34 22.73
C ASN A 201 -5.72 14.32 21.76
N THR A 202 -7.03 14.50 21.89
CA THR A 202 -7.80 15.45 21.07
C THR A 202 -7.41 16.90 21.27
N ASP A 203 -6.75 17.24 22.38
CA ASP A 203 -6.21 18.58 22.68
C ASP A 203 -4.78 18.77 22.11
N GLY A 204 -4.24 17.79 21.39
CA GLY A 204 -2.89 17.82 20.83
C GLY A 204 -1.78 17.46 21.81
N THR A 205 -2.08 17.19 23.08
CA THR A 205 -1.08 16.74 24.06
C THR A 205 -0.64 15.31 23.75
N ILE A 206 0.61 14.96 24.09
CA ILE A 206 1.12 13.60 23.89
C ILE A 206 0.40 12.65 24.86
N LYS A 207 -0.35 11.70 24.30
CA LYS A 207 -0.99 10.62 25.04
C LYS A 207 0.00 9.50 25.36
N SER A 208 0.79 9.12 24.37
CA SER A 208 1.85 8.13 24.57
C SER A 208 2.92 8.28 23.50
N SER A 209 4.11 7.76 23.79
CA SER A 209 5.14 7.63 22.76
C SER A 209 5.94 6.34 22.96
N LYS A 210 6.39 5.78 21.83
CA LYS A 210 7.25 4.60 21.80
C LYS A 210 8.37 4.81 20.79
N LEU A 211 9.59 4.55 21.21
CA LEU A 211 10.76 4.57 20.34
C LEU A 211 10.97 3.18 19.73
N TYR A 212 11.29 3.16 18.45
CA TYR A 212 11.56 1.96 17.67
C TYR A 212 12.96 2.05 17.09
N ASP A 213 13.81 1.11 17.47
CA ASP A 213 15.09 0.91 16.82
C ASP A 213 14.91 0.28 15.45
N LEU A 214 15.93 0.43 14.61
CA LEU A 214 16.00 -0.34 13.38
C LEU A 214 15.98 -1.84 13.70
N PRO A 215 15.22 -2.65 12.96
CA PRO A 215 15.34 -4.10 13.09
C PRO A 215 16.75 -4.55 12.71
N ASP A 216 17.28 -5.57 13.37
CA ASP A 216 18.62 -6.09 13.08
C ASP A 216 18.77 -6.58 11.64
N LYS A 217 17.68 -6.95 10.96
CA LYS A 217 17.68 -7.28 9.52
C LYS A 217 17.98 -6.08 8.62
N VAL A 218 17.78 -4.86 9.13
CA VAL A 218 18.09 -3.60 8.44
C VAL A 218 19.47 -3.08 8.89
N LYS A 219 19.87 -3.38 10.13
CA LYS A 219 21.22 -3.13 10.63
C LYS A 219 22.20 -4.14 10.00
N THR A 220 22.88 -3.78 8.93
CA THR A 220 24.04 -4.57 8.48
C THR A 220 25.22 -4.37 9.42
N LYS A 221 25.99 -5.44 9.64
CA LYS A 221 27.29 -5.44 10.32
C LYS A 221 28.29 -4.49 9.65
#